data_AF-A0A344W1G8-F1
#
_entry.id   AF-A0A344W1G8-F1
#
_cell.length_a   1.000
_cell.length_b   1.000
_cell.length_c   1.000
_cell.angle_alpha   90.00
_cell.angle_beta   90.00
_cell.angle_gamma   90.00
#
_symmetry.space_group_name_H-M   'P 1'
#
loop_
_entity.id
_entity.type
_entity.pdbx_description
1 polymer ?
#
loop_
_entity_poly.entity_id
_entity_poly.type
_entity_poly.pdbx_seq_one_letter_code
_entity_poly.pdbx_strand_id
1 'polypeptide(L)' 'MTSSKIFYNNTTQAVRLPKDVAFAQDVTEVEIFVQGETRVIAPKGRSLVAWMQTGPHFTEDFMVDRDQPLMPEDDEGFFA' A
#
# COMPACT_ATOMS: atom_id res chain seq x y z
N MET A 1 16.84 2.82 8.47
CA MET A 1 16.97 2.86 6.99
C MET A 1 17.92 1.76 6.60
N THR A 2 17.45 0.81 5.78
CA THR A 2 18.27 -0.34 5.36
C THR A 2 18.61 -0.17 3.89
N SER A 3 19.89 -0.28 3.55
CA SER A 3 20.37 -0.22 2.17
C SER A 3 20.83 -1.59 1.71
N SER A 4 20.74 -1.82 0.41
CA SER A 4 21.19 -3.06 -0.22
C SER A 4 21.72 -2.76 -1.62
N LYS A 5 22.38 -3.73 -2.23
CA LYS A 5 22.95 -3.59 -3.57
C LYS A 5 21.99 -4.14 -4.62
N ILE A 6 21.91 -3.42 -5.74
CA ILE A 6 21.39 -3.96 -6.99
C ILE A 6 22.48 -4.82 -7.62
N PHE A 7 22.11 -5.97 -8.15
CA PHE A 7 23.00 -6.84 -8.90
C PHE A 7 22.25 -7.40 -10.12
N TYR A 8 22.99 -7.96 -11.07
CA TYR A 8 22.41 -8.65 -12.22
C TYR A 8 22.30 -10.15 -11.96
N ASN A 9 21.16 -10.73 -12.30
CA ASN A 9 20.96 -12.16 -12.43
C ASN A 9 20.62 -12.47 -13.88
N ASN A 10 21.57 -13.12 -14.57
CA ASN A 10 21.56 -13.27 -16.03
C ASN A 10 21.38 -11.90 -16.72
N THR A 11 20.25 -11.70 -17.40
CA THR A 11 19.93 -10.49 -18.15
C THR A 11 19.06 -9.48 -17.38
N THR A 12 18.71 -9.77 -16.12
CA THR A 12 17.77 -8.96 -15.31
C THR A 12 18.42 -8.37 -14.08
N GLN A 13 17.88 -7.25 -13.57
CA GLN A 13 18.30 -6.66 -12.30
C GLN A 13 17.54 -7.28 -11.13
N ALA A 14 18.23 -7.46 -10.01
CA ALA A 14 17.67 -7.94 -8.76
C ALA A 14 18.15 -7.09 -7.58
N VAL A 15 17.29 -6.97 -6.56
CA VAL A 15 17.59 -6.33 -5.28
C VAL A 15 17.61 -7.41 -4.22
N ARG A 16 18.67 -7.48 -3.41
CA ARG A 16 18.67 -8.37 -2.23
C ARG A 16 17.87 -7.69 -1.13
N LEU A 17 16.81 -8.31 -0.63
CA LEU A 17 16.10 -7.83 0.57
C LEU A 17 16.78 -8.40 1.82
N PRO A 18 17.38 -7.57 2.70
CA PRO A 18 17.90 -8.04 3.97
C PRO A 18 16.76 -8.49 4.90
N LYS A 19 17.10 -9.27 5.93
CA LYS A 19 16.12 -9.98 6.78
C LYS A 19 15.12 -9.05 7.48
N ASP A 20 15.55 -7.85 7.84
CA ASP A 20 14.74 -6.83 8.51
C ASP A 20 13.66 -6.20 7.61
N VAL A 21 13.79 -6.31 6.30
CA VAL A 21 12.83 -5.79 5.30
C VAL A 21 12.34 -6.87 4.33
N ALA A 22 12.55 -8.14 4.66
CA ALA A 22 12.06 -9.26 3.86
C ALA A 22 10.54 -9.39 4.01
N PHE A 23 9.87 -9.81 2.92
CA PHE A 23 8.47 -10.19 3.00
C PHE A 23 8.28 -11.46 3.85
N ALA A 24 7.05 -11.69 4.30
CA ALA A 24 6.67 -12.95 4.93
C ALA A 24 6.93 -14.13 3.98
N GLN A 25 7.16 -15.31 4.54
CA GLN A 25 7.61 -16.50 3.80
C GLN A 25 6.60 -16.98 2.74
N ASP A 26 5.33 -16.68 2.92
CA ASP A 26 4.23 -17.02 2.00
C ASP A 26 4.13 -16.08 0.79
N VAL A 27 4.83 -14.94 0.81
CA VAL A 27 4.82 -13.99 -0.31
C VAL A 27 5.80 -14.43 -1.39
N THR A 28 5.26 -14.98 -2.48
CA THR A 28 6.05 -15.46 -3.63
C THR A 28 6.00 -14.52 -4.84
N GLU A 29 4.97 -13.66 -4.93
CA GLU A 29 4.77 -12.74 -6.05
C GLU A 29 4.56 -11.30 -5.57
N VAL A 30 5.14 -10.35 -6.30
CA VAL A 30 5.05 -8.92 -6.03
C VAL A 30 4.68 -8.15 -7.29
N GLU A 31 4.04 -7.01 -7.09
CA GLU A 31 3.84 -5.97 -8.09
C GLU A 31 4.87 -4.86 -7.86
N ILE A 32 5.38 -4.30 -8.96
CA ILE A 32 6.37 -3.23 -8.94
C ILE A 32 5.78 -2.00 -9.63
N PHE A 33 5.64 -0.92 -8.88
CA PHE A 33 5.15 0.36 -9.38
C PHE A 33 6.32 1.32 -9.59
N VAL A 34 6.27 2.06 -10.70
CA VAL A 34 7.30 3.04 -11.09
C VAL A 34 6.85 4.44 -10.67
N GLN A 35 7.64 5.10 -9.82
CA GLN A 35 7.41 6.49 -9.40
C GLN A 35 8.69 7.30 -9.63
N GLY A 36 8.86 7.80 -10.86
CA GLY A 36 10.11 8.42 -11.30
C GLY A 36 11.29 7.45 -11.18
N GLU A 37 12.31 7.84 -10.41
CA GLU A 37 13.48 7.01 -10.10
C GLU A 37 13.22 5.99 -8.98
N THR A 38 12.08 6.08 -8.30
CA THR A 38 11.70 5.16 -7.22
C THR A 38 10.96 3.94 -7.77
N ARG A 39 11.15 2.80 -7.10
CA ARG A 39 10.37 1.57 -7.32
C ARG A 39 9.65 1.23 -6.03
N VAL A 40 8.33 1.12 -6.08
CA VAL A 40 7.51 0.67 -4.94
C VAL A 40 7.15 -0.79 -5.18
N ILE A 41 7.48 -1.66 -4.22
CA ILE A 41 7.26 -3.10 -4.33
C ILE A 41 6.21 -3.51 -3.29
N ALA A 42 5.15 -4.17 -3.72
CA ALA A 42 4.08 -4.65 -2.85
C ALA A 42 3.75 -6.11 -3.17
N PRO A 43 3.28 -6.92 -2.20
CA PRO A 43 2.73 -8.24 -2.50
C PRO A 43 1.59 -8.12 -3.53
N LYS A 44 1.60 -9.02 -4.52
CA LYS A 44 0.63 -9.00 -5.62
C LYS A 44 -0.81 -9.03 -5.10
N GLY A 45 -1.68 -8.19 -5.66
CA GLY A 45 -3.08 -8.07 -5.25
C GLY A 45 -3.32 -7.43 -3.88
N ARG A 46 -2.30 -6.95 -3.18
CA ARG A 46 -2.43 -6.22 -1.89
C ARG A 46 -2.05 -4.74 -1.99
N SER A 47 -1.77 -4.24 -3.19
CA SER A 47 -1.42 -2.84 -3.40
C SER A 47 -2.67 -1.97 -3.50
N LEU A 48 -2.72 -0.87 -2.73
CA LEU A 48 -3.73 0.17 -2.90
C LEU A 48 -3.65 0.81 -4.29
N VAL A 49 -2.46 0.86 -4.90
CA VAL A 49 -2.30 1.33 -6.29
C VAL A 49 -2.98 0.37 -7.27
N ALA A 50 -2.82 -0.94 -7.08
CA ALA A 50 -3.52 -1.93 -7.89
C ALA A 50 -5.04 -1.85 -7.67
N TRP A 51 -5.49 -1.67 -6.43
CA TRP A 51 -6.90 -1.45 -6.12
C TRP A 51 -7.43 -0.15 -6.72
N MET A 52 -6.69 0.95 -6.72
CA MET A 52 -7.12 2.19 -7.38
C MET A 52 -7.21 2.05 -8.91
N GLN A 53 -6.33 1.24 -9.53
CA GLN A 53 -6.33 1.02 -10.97
C GLN A 53 -7.39 0.00 -11.45
N THR A 54 -7.65 -1.03 -10.65
CA THR A 54 -8.51 -2.18 -11.03
C THR A 54 -9.80 -2.28 -10.21
N GLY A 55 -9.94 -1.42 -9.20
CA GLY A 55 -11.07 -1.42 -8.29
C GLY A 55 -12.38 -1.01 -8.97
N PRO A 56 -13.51 -1.32 -8.31
CA PRO A 56 -14.81 -0.87 -8.77
C PRO A 56 -14.83 0.66 -8.87
N HIS A 57 -15.33 1.15 -10.00
CA HIS A 57 -15.58 2.58 -10.17
C HIS A 57 -16.91 2.90 -9.51
N PHE A 58 -16.93 3.96 -8.71
CA PHE A 58 -18.15 4.46 -8.09
C PHE A 58 -18.90 5.35 -9.08
N THR A 59 -20.23 5.33 -9.00
CA THR A 59 -21.07 6.27 -9.75
C THR A 59 -20.90 7.70 -9.20
N GLU A 60 -21.24 8.71 -10.00
CA GLU A 60 -21.06 10.13 -9.59
C GLU A 60 -21.87 10.48 -8.33
N ASP A 61 -22.95 9.76 -8.06
CA ASP A 61 -23.84 9.91 -6.91
C ASP A 61 -23.45 9.04 -5.70
N PHE A 62 -22.36 8.28 -5.78
CA PHE A 62 -21.94 7.41 -4.69
C PHE A 62 -21.54 8.21 -3.44
N MET A 63 -22.26 8.00 -2.34
CA MET A 63 -21.98 8.60 -1.03
C MET A 63 -21.98 10.14 -1.00
N VAL A 64 -22.78 10.79 -1.87
CA VAL A 64 -22.95 12.26 -1.87
C VAL A 64 -23.48 12.78 -0.52
N ASP A 65 -24.44 12.07 0.07
CA ASP A 65 -24.94 12.34 1.41
C ASP A 65 -24.57 11.19 2.36
N ARG A 66 -24.03 11.55 3.52
CA ARG A 66 -23.86 10.65 4.65
C ARG A 66 -24.70 11.20 5.80
N ASP A 67 -25.65 10.39 6.28
CA ASP A 67 -26.43 10.67 7.49
C ASP A 67 -25.50 10.55 8.71
N GLN A 68 -24.61 11.54 8.84
CA GLN A 68 -23.63 11.60 9.90
C GLN A 68 -24.29 12.28 11.09
N PRO A 69 -24.43 11.58 12.24
CA PRO A 69 -24.97 12.20 13.43
C PRO A 69 -24.08 13.36 13.87
N LEU A 70 -24.70 14.35 14.52
CA LEU A 70 -23.97 15.41 15.20
C LEU A 70 -22.98 14.77 16.19
N MET A 71 -21.78 15.36 16.28
CA MET A 71 -20.83 14.97 17.29
C MET A 71 -21.50 15.12 18.67
N PRO A 72 -21.43 14.11 19.55
CA PRO A 72 -21.96 14.24 20.90
C PRO A 72 -21.39 15.49 21.56
N GLU A 73 -22.21 16.21 22.33
CA GLU A 73 -21.71 17.23 23.24
C GLU A 73 -20.77 16.53 24.24
N ASP A 74 -19.60 17.12 24.51
CA ASP A 74 -18.61 16.58 25.44
C ASP A 74 -19.16 16.61 26.88
N ASP A 75 -20.06 15.68 27.22
CA ASP A 75 -20.45 15.38 28.60
C ASP A 75 -19.32 14.55 29.22
N GLU A 76 -18.25 15.25 29.59
CA GLU A 76 -17.01 14.76 30.21
C GLU A 76 -16.17 13.83 29.30
N GLY A 77 -15.01 14.34 28.88
CA GLY A 77 -14.04 13.57 28.12
C GLY A 77 -13.74 12.24 28.80
N PHE A 78 -13.73 11.17 28.02
CA PHE A 78 -13.40 9.79 28.45
C PHE A 78 -11.97 9.63 29.05
N PHE A 79 -11.22 10.74 29.16
CA PHE A 79 -9.88 10.83 29.73
C PHE A 79 -9.75 11.94 30.79
N ALA A 80 -10.85 12.50 31.30
CA ALA A 80 -10.86 13.37 32.48
C ALA A 80 -11.01 12.55 33.77
#